data_AF-A0A7R8H0B3-F1
#
_entry.id   AF-A0A7R8H0B3-F1
#
_cell.length_a   1.000
_cell.length_b   1.000
_cell.length_c   1.000
_cell.angle_alpha   90.00
_cell.angle_beta   90.00
_cell.angle_gamma   90.00
#
_symmetry.space_group_name_H-M   'P 1'
#
loop_
_entity.id
_entity.type
_entity.pdbx_description
1 polymer ?
#
loop_
_entity_poly.entity_id
_entity_poly.type
_entity_poly.pdbx_seq_one_letter_code
_entity_poly.pdbx_strand_id
1 'polypeptide(L)'
;MHLMTSSNENNVRYVAIYNIGALCEVDTEKFLERVEEILPHIESNLNDPDESIVLHILRLVKNVGRLIQSCSPDDKRVLLFWEQFLSKENFQIIEKRDCSIFKAAFCDCLRDMGQSVFHALPNDRRFLSITYLLSYSQPTNKDNQQSVVSSALRGIGTLITYQGPDTDPSFLVDSGEKVLAILSNASSHRSLIFSGTWTLANLANCLAADKGNIYMDFPPHLTIRLIEIATLLAKDLNAKMNVRANCVRSLGSFLQSMNGDNFELDILLDIITNAIHVIVLNASKGKIVKVRWNACYAAGCILKNEILFETRESWRLELIQTLIPIIDECPNFKVRIAAANSLSCVTKRETFKSETTDLYFKALSSLMNAFVTSASILEDPEESKHKADLTDQIVLTLCHLVTLGDASDLHKVNEAALEVNDYLSSAFTSTSARISPEKFSIFLDVKKHIDEINNSTKGNKGPYSYEEDRVFDQIIKTNVRD
;
A
#
# COMPACT_ATOMS: atom_id res chain seq x y z
N MET A 1 -7.03 -30.39 26.38
CA MET A 1 -8.30 -29.66 26.63
C MET A 1 -8.63 -29.65 28.12
N HIS A 2 -9.01 -30.77 28.74
CA HIS A 2 -9.41 -30.78 30.17
C HIS A 2 -8.39 -30.15 31.14
N LEU A 3 -7.09 -30.43 30.96
CA LEU A 3 -6.01 -29.86 31.79
C LEU A 3 -5.91 -28.33 31.74
N MET A 4 -6.51 -27.65 30.75
CA MET A 4 -6.56 -26.19 30.71
C MET A 4 -7.39 -25.61 31.87
N THR A 5 -8.46 -26.30 32.27
CA THR A 5 -9.43 -25.79 33.25
C THR A 5 -9.42 -26.56 34.57
N SER A 6 -8.98 -27.82 34.60
CA SER A 6 -9.10 -28.68 35.79
C SER A 6 -7.85 -28.86 36.63
N SER A 7 -6.67 -28.48 36.12
CA SER A 7 -5.44 -28.58 36.91
C SER A 7 -5.37 -27.48 37.95
N ASN A 8 -4.94 -27.81 39.18
CA ASN A 8 -4.66 -26.82 40.22
C ASN A 8 -3.32 -26.09 40.01
N GLU A 9 -2.47 -26.57 39.10
CA GLU A 9 -1.17 -25.98 38.81
C GLU A 9 -1.20 -25.16 37.52
N ASN A 10 -0.97 -23.84 37.64
CA ASN A 10 -1.00 -22.93 36.50
C ASN A 10 0.07 -23.24 35.44
N ASN A 11 1.21 -23.83 35.83
CA ASN A 11 2.23 -24.29 34.87
C ASN A 11 1.69 -25.40 33.95
N VAL A 12 0.94 -26.35 34.50
CA VAL A 12 0.31 -27.43 33.73
C VAL A 12 -0.75 -26.86 32.79
N ARG A 13 -1.56 -25.91 33.28
CA ARG A 13 -2.58 -25.22 32.47
C ARG A 13 -1.94 -24.43 31.32
N TYR A 14 -0.87 -23.70 31.60
CA TYR A 14 -0.10 -22.95 30.60
C TYR A 14 0.45 -23.87 29.50
N VAL A 15 1.08 -24.98 29.87
CA VAL A 15 1.59 -25.97 28.91
C VAL A 15 0.44 -26.56 28.08
N ALA A 16 -0.72 -26.82 28.69
CA ALA A 16 -1.89 -27.30 27.97
C ALA A 16 -2.41 -26.28 26.94
N ILE A 17 -2.49 -24.99 27.30
CA ILE A 17 -2.87 -23.88 26.40
C ILE A 17 -1.87 -23.79 25.24
N TYR A 18 -0.57 -23.82 25.55
CA TYR A 18 0.49 -23.76 24.55
C TYR A 18 0.40 -24.93 23.55
N ASN A 19 0.23 -26.16 24.05
CA ASN A 19 0.14 -27.35 23.20
C ASN A 19 -1.06 -27.32 22.26
N ILE A 20 -2.16 -26.66 22.63
CA ILE A 20 -3.32 -26.46 21.74
C ILE A 20 -2.99 -25.47 20.62
N GLY A 21 -2.27 -24.40 20.93
CA GLY A 21 -1.76 -23.48 19.91
C GLY A 21 -0.78 -24.17 18.94
N ALA A 22 0.14 -24.97 19.49
CA ALA A 22 1.09 -25.76 18.69
C ALA A 22 0.38 -26.81 17.82
N LEU A 23 -0.73 -27.41 18.29
CA LEU A 23 -1.55 -28.29 17.46
C LEU A 23 -2.10 -27.53 16.25
N CYS A 24 -2.65 -26.33 16.45
CA CYS A 24 -3.18 -25.51 15.34
C CYS A 24 -2.08 -25.14 14.33
N GLU A 25 -0.85 -24.93 14.79
CA GLU A 25 0.30 -24.57 13.95
C GLU A 25 0.79 -25.76 13.10
N VAL A 26 0.80 -26.97 13.67
CA VAL A 26 1.25 -28.18 12.98
C VAL A 26 0.15 -28.80 12.11
N ASP A 27 -1.10 -28.75 12.58
CA ASP A 27 -2.26 -29.41 11.96
C ASP A 27 -3.54 -28.62 12.25
N THR A 28 -3.74 -27.56 11.47
CA THR A 28 -4.90 -26.67 11.59
C THR A 28 -6.23 -27.41 11.41
N GLU A 29 -6.26 -28.43 10.55
CA GLU A 29 -7.46 -29.23 10.30
C GLU A 29 -7.88 -30.01 11.55
N LYS A 30 -6.95 -30.72 12.21
CA LYS A 30 -7.24 -31.42 13.47
C LYS A 30 -7.63 -30.47 14.60
N PHE A 31 -7.09 -29.26 14.63
CA PHE A 31 -7.54 -28.25 15.57
C PHE A 31 -9.01 -27.88 15.32
N LEU A 32 -9.37 -27.61 14.06
CA LEU A 32 -10.74 -27.25 13.68
C LEU A 32 -11.75 -28.37 13.90
N GLU A 33 -11.37 -29.64 13.69
CA GLU A 33 -12.21 -30.81 14.04
C GLU A 33 -12.63 -30.84 15.53
N ARG A 34 -11.83 -30.24 16.41
CA ARG A 34 -12.06 -30.20 17.86
C ARG A 34 -12.55 -28.85 18.36
N VAL A 35 -12.88 -27.92 17.48
CA VAL A 35 -13.15 -26.52 17.85
C VAL A 35 -14.30 -26.38 18.84
N GLU A 36 -15.37 -27.16 18.67
CA GLU A 36 -16.52 -27.20 19.58
C GLU A 36 -16.15 -27.68 20.99
N GLU A 37 -15.17 -28.57 21.11
CA GLU A 37 -14.67 -29.06 22.40
C GLU A 37 -13.72 -28.03 23.06
N ILE A 38 -12.99 -27.25 22.26
CA ILE A 38 -11.98 -26.30 22.73
C ILE A 38 -12.62 -24.99 23.22
N LEU A 39 -13.65 -24.49 22.52
CA LEU A 39 -14.25 -23.18 22.78
C LEU A 39 -14.76 -23.00 24.23
N PRO A 40 -15.49 -23.95 24.84
CA PRO A 40 -15.92 -23.80 26.23
C PRO A 40 -14.76 -23.65 27.22
N HIS A 41 -13.61 -24.29 26.94
CA HIS A 41 -12.41 -24.13 27.74
C HIS A 41 -11.77 -22.75 27.55
N ILE A 42 -11.77 -22.20 26.33
CA ILE A 42 -11.32 -20.82 26.08
C ILE A 42 -12.17 -19.85 26.91
N GLU A 43 -13.50 -19.93 26.79
CA GLU A 43 -14.43 -19.03 27.48
C GLU A 43 -14.33 -19.12 29.01
N SER A 44 -14.26 -20.34 29.55
CA SER A 44 -14.11 -20.55 30.99
C SER A 44 -12.81 -19.93 31.52
N ASN A 45 -11.71 -20.02 30.77
CA ASN A 45 -10.42 -19.47 31.20
C ASN A 45 -10.32 -17.95 31.03
N LEU A 46 -11.18 -17.30 30.24
CA LEU A 46 -11.29 -15.84 30.23
C LEU A 46 -11.80 -15.28 31.57
N ASN A 47 -12.55 -16.09 32.33
CA ASN A 47 -13.02 -15.79 33.69
C ASN A 47 -12.08 -16.29 34.80
N ASP A 48 -10.88 -16.77 34.47
CA ASP A 48 -9.97 -17.32 35.48
C ASP A 48 -9.47 -16.26 36.50
N PRO A 49 -9.41 -16.58 37.80
CA PRO A 49 -8.86 -15.65 38.79
C PRO A 49 -7.39 -15.30 38.54
N ASP A 50 -6.61 -16.20 37.92
CA ASP A 50 -5.21 -15.92 37.57
C ASP A 50 -5.13 -15.15 36.24
N GLU A 51 -4.67 -13.90 36.34
CA GLU A 51 -4.46 -12.99 35.22
C GLU A 51 -3.52 -13.54 34.13
N SER A 52 -2.52 -14.34 34.52
CA SER A 52 -1.60 -14.95 33.58
C SER A 52 -2.31 -15.96 32.68
N ILE A 53 -3.27 -16.73 33.21
CA ILE A 53 -4.02 -17.70 32.40
C ILE A 53 -4.88 -16.98 31.37
N VAL A 54 -5.58 -15.93 31.77
CA VAL A 54 -6.40 -15.09 30.87
C VAL A 54 -5.56 -14.54 29.71
N LEU A 55 -4.36 -14.02 30.02
CA LEU A 55 -3.45 -13.51 29.00
C LEU A 55 -3.00 -14.61 28.03
N HIS A 56 -2.73 -15.82 28.52
CA HIS A 56 -2.34 -16.94 27.66
C HIS A 56 -3.46 -17.42 26.76
N ILE A 57 -4.71 -17.34 27.20
CA ILE A 57 -5.87 -17.60 26.34
C ILE A 57 -6.00 -16.56 25.24
N LEU A 58 -5.88 -15.28 25.55
CA LEU A 58 -5.92 -14.22 24.52
C LEU A 58 -4.78 -14.39 23.50
N ARG A 59 -3.59 -14.78 23.96
CA ARG A 59 -2.46 -15.11 23.07
C ARG A 59 -2.72 -16.34 22.21
N LEU A 60 -3.34 -17.39 22.78
CA LEU A 60 -3.77 -18.57 22.03
C LEU A 60 -4.74 -18.16 20.92
N VAL A 61 -5.80 -17.42 21.24
CA VAL A 61 -6.82 -16.99 20.27
C VAL A 61 -6.22 -16.13 19.17
N LYS A 62 -5.36 -15.17 19.51
CA LYS A 62 -4.62 -14.37 18.54
C LYS A 62 -3.79 -15.24 17.58
N ASN A 63 -3.05 -16.22 18.11
CA ASN A 63 -2.19 -17.08 17.30
C ASN A 63 -3.02 -18.01 16.40
N VAL A 64 -4.05 -18.67 16.96
CA VAL A 64 -5.01 -19.49 16.20
C VAL A 64 -5.64 -18.67 15.09
N GLY A 65 -6.10 -17.46 15.41
CA GLY A 65 -6.66 -16.52 14.45
C GLY A 65 -5.79 -16.29 13.23
N ARG A 66 -4.49 -16.03 13.44
CA ARG A 66 -3.52 -15.87 12.35
C ARG A 66 -3.37 -17.13 11.49
N LEU A 67 -3.41 -18.31 12.09
CA LEU A 67 -3.21 -19.58 11.40
C LEU A 67 -4.44 -19.94 10.55
N ILE A 68 -5.64 -19.82 11.14
CA ILE A 68 -6.89 -20.18 10.46
C ILE A 68 -7.31 -19.19 9.36
N GLN A 69 -6.67 -18.02 9.27
CA GLN A 69 -6.85 -17.11 8.12
C GLN A 69 -6.46 -17.74 6.78
N SER A 70 -5.57 -18.74 6.79
CA SER A 70 -5.14 -19.45 5.58
C SER A 70 -6.10 -20.58 5.17
N CYS A 71 -7.08 -20.91 6.01
CA CYS A 71 -8.09 -21.93 5.72
C CYS A 71 -9.08 -21.44 4.67
N SER A 72 -9.87 -22.39 4.14
CA SER A 72 -10.95 -22.07 3.21
C SER A 72 -11.93 -21.07 3.84
N PRO A 73 -12.29 -19.96 3.16
CA PRO A 73 -13.32 -19.03 3.62
C PRO A 73 -14.66 -19.69 3.93
N ASP A 74 -14.97 -20.82 3.29
CA ASP A 74 -16.23 -21.56 3.45
C ASP A 74 -16.21 -22.54 4.63
N ASP A 75 -15.09 -22.66 5.34
CA ASP A 75 -15.00 -23.55 6.50
C ASP A 75 -15.79 -22.98 7.68
N LYS A 76 -16.98 -23.56 7.90
CA LYS A 76 -17.89 -23.16 8.98
C LYS A 76 -17.27 -23.26 10.37
N ARG A 77 -16.23 -24.08 10.58
CA ARG A 77 -15.55 -24.25 11.87
C ARG A 77 -14.73 -23.01 12.23
N VAL A 78 -14.17 -22.34 11.22
CA VAL A 78 -13.45 -21.06 11.38
C VAL A 78 -14.43 -19.97 11.82
N LEU A 79 -15.60 -19.90 11.16
CA LEU A 79 -16.64 -18.95 11.53
C LEU A 79 -17.17 -19.22 12.95
N LEU A 80 -17.45 -20.49 13.27
CA LEU A 80 -17.91 -20.92 14.59
C LEU A 80 -16.95 -20.49 15.70
N PHE A 81 -15.64 -20.66 15.49
CA PHE A 81 -14.61 -20.23 16.44
C PHE A 81 -14.74 -18.74 16.78
N TRP A 82 -14.85 -17.89 15.76
CA TRP A 82 -14.93 -16.45 15.95
C TRP A 82 -16.29 -15.98 16.46
N GLU A 83 -17.39 -16.56 15.99
CA GLU A 83 -18.73 -16.20 16.47
C GLU A 83 -18.90 -16.44 17.97
N GLN A 84 -18.37 -17.57 18.48
CA GLN A 84 -18.38 -17.88 19.91
C GLN A 84 -17.39 -17.02 20.68
N PHE A 85 -16.14 -16.90 20.22
CA PHE A 85 -15.14 -16.06 20.91
C PHE A 85 -15.58 -14.58 20.99
N LEU A 86 -16.24 -14.06 19.97
CA LEU A 86 -16.76 -12.69 19.92
C LEU A 86 -18.16 -12.54 20.52
N SER A 87 -18.60 -13.49 21.35
CA SER A 87 -19.84 -13.36 22.12
C SER A 87 -19.84 -12.11 23.01
N LYS A 88 -21.02 -11.52 23.21
CA LYS A 88 -21.21 -10.34 24.04
C LYS A 88 -20.65 -10.54 25.46
N GLU A 89 -20.76 -11.76 25.96
CA GLU A 89 -20.26 -12.21 27.26
C GLU A 89 -18.74 -12.04 27.35
N ASN A 90 -17.99 -12.47 26.33
CA ASN A 90 -16.53 -12.34 26.31
C ASN A 90 -16.07 -10.88 26.28
N PHE A 91 -16.74 -10.01 25.52
CA PHE A 91 -16.48 -8.56 25.59
C PHE A 91 -16.70 -8.03 27.02
N GLN A 92 -17.81 -8.39 27.66
CA GLN A 92 -18.11 -7.95 29.03
C GLN A 92 -17.11 -8.47 30.06
N ILE A 93 -16.61 -9.70 29.91
CA ILE A 93 -15.60 -10.29 30.81
C ILE A 93 -14.33 -9.45 30.75
N ILE A 94 -13.85 -9.13 29.55
CA ILE A 94 -12.64 -8.32 29.37
C ILE A 94 -12.84 -6.90 29.90
N GLU A 95 -13.99 -6.28 29.64
CA GLU A 95 -14.33 -4.94 30.14
C GLU A 95 -14.32 -4.88 31.68
N LYS A 96 -14.98 -5.84 32.34
CA LYS A 96 -15.12 -5.88 33.81
C LYS A 96 -13.79 -6.00 34.56
N ARG A 97 -12.76 -6.60 33.93
CA ARG A 97 -11.45 -6.78 34.56
C ARG A 97 -10.64 -5.49 34.66
N ASP A 98 -10.99 -4.45 33.90
CA ASP A 98 -10.30 -3.16 33.81
C ASP A 98 -8.75 -3.24 33.72
N CYS A 99 -8.25 -4.26 33.03
CA CYS A 99 -6.81 -4.49 32.86
C CYS A 99 -6.38 -4.14 31.44
N SER A 100 -5.48 -3.16 31.31
CA SER A 100 -4.95 -2.71 30.02
C SER A 100 -4.30 -3.82 29.20
N ILE A 101 -3.63 -4.78 29.85
CA ILE A 101 -2.94 -5.86 29.13
C ILE A 101 -3.96 -6.74 28.41
N PHE A 102 -5.09 -7.05 29.06
CA PHE A 102 -6.17 -7.83 28.44
C PHE A 102 -6.87 -7.05 27.35
N LYS A 103 -7.15 -5.76 27.57
CA LYS A 103 -7.77 -4.90 26.56
C LYS A 103 -6.92 -4.82 25.30
N ALA A 104 -5.61 -4.64 25.44
CA ALA A 104 -4.66 -4.65 24.33
C ALA A 104 -4.59 -6.02 23.62
N ALA A 105 -4.51 -7.12 24.38
CA ALA A 105 -4.45 -8.47 23.82
C ALA A 105 -5.75 -8.86 23.09
N PHE A 106 -6.90 -8.39 23.59
CA PHE A 106 -8.20 -8.58 22.94
C PHE A 106 -8.30 -7.79 21.63
N CYS A 107 -7.87 -6.51 21.60
CA CYS A 107 -7.74 -5.75 20.35
C CYS A 107 -6.86 -6.48 19.31
N ASP A 108 -5.76 -7.10 19.77
CA ASP A 108 -4.89 -7.90 18.92
C ASP A 108 -5.58 -9.16 18.36
N CYS A 109 -6.51 -9.78 19.11
CA CYS A 109 -7.33 -10.88 18.61
C CYS A 109 -8.26 -10.39 17.48
N LEU A 110 -8.96 -9.26 17.69
CA LEU A 110 -9.84 -8.68 16.68
C LEU A 110 -9.10 -8.36 15.38
N ARG A 111 -7.86 -7.86 15.49
CA ARG A 111 -6.98 -7.59 14.34
C ARG A 111 -6.61 -8.87 13.58
N ASP A 112 -6.32 -9.95 14.28
CA ASP A 112 -5.81 -11.20 13.70
C ASP A 112 -6.96 -12.16 13.27
N MET A 113 -8.18 -11.65 13.07
CA MET A 113 -9.35 -12.41 12.60
C MET A 113 -9.38 -12.67 11.09
N GLY A 114 -8.92 -11.71 10.28
CA GLY A 114 -8.95 -11.82 8.81
C GLY A 114 -10.21 -11.28 8.16
N GLN A 115 -10.07 -10.88 6.88
CA GLN A 115 -11.12 -10.23 6.09
C GLN A 115 -12.32 -11.15 5.85
N SER A 116 -12.07 -12.39 5.41
CA SER A 116 -13.13 -13.34 5.05
C SER A 116 -14.04 -13.63 6.23
N VAL A 117 -13.45 -13.85 7.41
CA VAL A 117 -14.21 -14.08 8.65
C VAL A 117 -14.99 -12.82 9.04
N PHE A 118 -14.35 -11.65 9.03
CA PHE A 118 -15.03 -10.39 9.37
C PHE A 118 -16.30 -10.18 8.53
N HIS A 119 -16.24 -10.46 7.22
CA HIS A 119 -17.40 -10.36 6.33
C HIS A 119 -18.44 -11.47 6.51
N ALA A 120 -18.04 -12.66 6.95
CA ALA A 120 -18.96 -13.76 7.24
C ALA A 120 -19.66 -13.60 8.61
N LEU A 121 -19.10 -12.82 9.53
CA LEU A 121 -19.67 -12.63 10.86
C LEU A 121 -21.06 -11.96 10.84
N PRO A 122 -21.93 -12.31 11.80
CA PRO A 122 -23.14 -11.55 12.09
C PRO A 122 -22.87 -10.07 12.36
N ASN A 123 -23.81 -9.21 11.94
CA ASN A 123 -23.67 -7.74 12.04
C ASN A 123 -23.38 -7.26 13.46
N ASP A 124 -24.02 -7.84 14.47
CA ASP A 124 -23.82 -7.47 15.87
C ASP A 124 -22.38 -7.76 16.33
N ARG A 125 -21.78 -8.87 15.88
CA ARG A 125 -20.37 -9.23 16.18
C ARG A 125 -19.39 -8.27 15.52
N ARG A 126 -19.66 -7.89 14.26
CA ARG A 126 -18.90 -6.84 13.56
C ARG A 126 -18.98 -5.51 14.30
N PHE A 127 -20.18 -5.04 14.60
CA PHE A 127 -20.40 -3.75 15.26
C PHE A 127 -19.77 -3.71 16.65
N LEU A 128 -19.86 -4.79 17.44
CA LEU A 128 -19.18 -4.87 18.74
C LEU A 128 -17.65 -4.75 18.59
N SER A 129 -17.08 -5.44 17.60
CA SER A 129 -15.64 -5.40 17.33
C SER A 129 -15.18 -3.99 16.93
N ILE A 130 -15.91 -3.33 16.02
CA ILE A 130 -15.63 -1.95 15.60
C ILE A 130 -15.76 -1.00 16.78
N THR A 131 -16.87 -1.07 17.51
CA THR A 131 -17.16 -0.20 18.66
C THR A 131 -16.10 -0.32 19.73
N TYR A 132 -15.67 -1.54 20.05
CA TYR A 132 -14.63 -1.80 21.04
C TYR A 132 -13.28 -1.19 20.63
N LEU A 133 -12.89 -1.34 19.37
CA LEU A 133 -11.66 -0.72 18.87
C LEU A 133 -11.74 0.81 18.89
N LEU A 134 -12.88 1.40 18.52
CA LEU A 134 -13.10 2.84 18.54
C LEU A 134 -13.13 3.41 19.98
N SER A 135 -13.70 2.69 20.95
CA SER A 135 -13.73 3.15 22.35
C SER A 135 -12.34 3.25 22.98
N TYR A 136 -11.39 2.46 22.47
CA TYR A 136 -10.03 2.37 23.00
C TYR A 136 -8.97 3.14 22.20
N SER A 137 -9.34 3.83 21.13
CA SER A 137 -8.41 4.56 20.26
C SER A 137 -8.28 6.06 20.61
N GLN A 138 -8.53 6.43 21.85
CA GLN A 138 -8.49 7.82 22.32
C GLN A 138 -7.09 8.24 22.80
N PRO A 139 -6.71 9.54 22.68
CA PRO A 139 -5.48 10.04 23.25
C PRO A 139 -5.40 9.79 24.76
N THR A 140 -4.24 9.33 25.22
CA THR A 140 -3.98 9.09 26.64
C THR A 140 -2.55 9.44 27.00
N ASN A 141 -2.37 10.02 28.19
CA ASN A 141 -1.06 10.28 28.79
C ASN A 141 -0.68 9.22 29.83
N LYS A 142 -1.53 8.20 30.04
CA LYS A 142 -1.26 7.12 31.00
C LYS A 142 -0.44 6.03 30.32
N ASP A 143 0.77 5.78 30.81
CA ASP A 143 1.69 4.78 30.23
C ASP A 143 1.07 3.40 30.09
N ASN A 144 0.30 2.96 31.09
CA ASN A 144 -0.37 1.67 31.06
C ASN A 144 -1.51 1.56 30.02
N GLN A 145 -1.99 2.67 29.45
CA GLN A 145 -3.05 2.67 28.43
C GLN A 145 -2.51 2.81 27.00
N GLN A 146 -1.25 3.22 26.83
CA GLN A 146 -0.66 3.41 25.49
C GLN A 146 -0.64 2.11 24.67
N SER A 147 -0.46 0.95 25.32
CA SER A 147 -0.51 -0.35 24.65
C SER A 147 -1.90 -0.67 24.11
N VAL A 148 -2.95 -0.31 24.86
CA VAL A 148 -4.35 -0.51 24.47
C VAL A 148 -4.68 0.34 23.26
N VAL A 149 -4.38 1.64 23.32
CA VAL A 149 -4.62 2.58 22.22
C VAL A 149 -3.85 2.18 20.96
N SER A 150 -2.59 1.78 21.11
CA SER A 150 -1.78 1.29 19.98
C SER A 150 -2.37 0.06 19.32
N SER A 151 -2.84 -0.91 20.12
CA SER A 151 -3.43 -2.16 19.62
C SER A 151 -4.79 -1.90 18.97
N ALA A 152 -5.60 -1.01 19.57
CA ALA A 152 -6.88 -0.58 19.03
C ALA A 152 -6.72 0.13 17.67
N LEU A 153 -5.79 1.08 17.56
CA LEU A 153 -5.48 1.76 16.29
C LEU A 153 -5.04 0.77 15.20
N ARG A 154 -4.19 -0.20 15.55
CA ARG A 154 -3.80 -1.25 14.58
C ARG A 154 -4.97 -2.14 14.18
N GLY A 155 -5.87 -2.46 15.10
CA GLY A 155 -7.12 -3.14 14.80
C GLY A 155 -7.96 -2.34 13.79
N ILE A 156 -8.20 -1.05 14.06
CA ILE A 156 -8.89 -0.13 13.15
C ILE A 156 -8.21 -0.12 11.78
N GLY A 157 -6.90 0.09 11.73
CA GLY A 157 -6.15 0.13 10.48
C GLY A 157 -6.19 -1.16 9.67
N THR A 158 -6.32 -2.33 10.33
CA THR A 158 -6.55 -3.61 9.65
C THR A 158 -7.97 -3.70 9.13
N LEU A 159 -8.99 -3.36 9.94
CA LEU A 159 -10.38 -3.40 9.49
C LEU A 159 -10.62 -2.45 8.30
N ILE A 160 -9.97 -1.29 8.26
CA ILE A 160 -9.98 -0.40 7.09
C ILE A 160 -9.49 -1.09 5.81
N THR A 161 -8.57 -2.07 5.89
CA THR A 161 -8.14 -2.81 4.69
C THR A 161 -9.18 -3.82 4.20
N TYR A 162 -10.21 -4.11 5.00
CA TYR A 162 -11.25 -5.07 4.65
C TYR A 162 -12.37 -4.46 3.81
N GLN A 163 -12.39 -3.13 3.66
CA GLN A 163 -13.49 -2.40 3.02
C GLN A 163 -13.84 -2.94 1.62
N GLY A 164 -15.15 -2.93 1.34
CA GLY A 164 -15.77 -3.32 0.06
C GLY A 164 -17.00 -2.46 -0.25
N PRO A 165 -17.89 -2.88 -1.16
CA PRO A 165 -19.07 -2.10 -1.56
C PRO A 165 -20.02 -1.74 -0.41
N ASP A 166 -20.09 -2.59 0.63
CA ASP A 166 -20.99 -2.42 1.79
C ASP A 166 -20.32 -1.72 2.99
N THR A 167 -19.20 -1.04 2.75
CA THR A 167 -18.47 -0.28 3.78
C THR A 167 -19.34 0.81 4.38
N ASP A 168 -19.43 0.87 5.71
CA ASP A 168 -20.04 2.00 6.42
C ASP A 168 -19.09 3.21 6.39
N PRO A 169 -19.44 4.33 5.72
CA PRO A 169 -18.61 5.52 5.70
C PRO A 169 -18.37 6.08 7.11
N SER A 170 -19.32 5.93 8.03
CA SER A 170 -19.23 6.44 9.41
C SER A 170 -18.02 5.86 10.14
N PHE A 171 -17.74 4.56 9.94
CA PHE A 171 -16.56 3.92 10.51
C PHE A 171 -15.25 4.56 10.03
N LEU A 172 -15.17 4.94 8.76
CA LEU A 172 -13.98 5.60 8.22
C LEU A 172 -13.82 7.01 8.78
N VAL A 173 -14.92 7.76 8.91
CA VAL A 173 -14.93 9.10 9.53
C VAL A 173 -14.45 9.02 10.96
N ASP A 174 -15.07 8.16 11.79
CA ASP A 174 -14.67 7.94 13.18
C ASP A 174 -13.19 7.56 13.27
N SER A 175 -12.73 6.67 12.39
CA SER A 175 -11.32 6.27 12.32
C SER A 175 -10.40 7.43 12.01
N GLY A 176 -10.77 8.29 11.05
CA GLY A 176 -10.04 9.50 10.71
C GLY A 176 -9.96 10.48 11.87
N GLU A 177 -11.05 10.69 12.60
CA GLU A 177 -11.07 11.54 13.80
C GLU A 177 -10.15 11.01 14.91
N LYS A 178 -10.19 9.69 15.18
CA LYS A 178 -9.30 9.07 16.18
C LYS A 178 -7.83 9.22 15.79
N VAL A 179 -7.50 8.99 14.52
CA VAL A 179 -6.14 9.18 13.99
C VAL A 179 -5.71 10.63 14.12
N LEU A 180 -6.56 11.59 13.73
CA LEU A 180 -6.25 13.02 13.83
C LEU A 180 -6.03 13.43 15.29
N ALA A 181 -6.87 12.98 16.22
CA ALA A 181 -6.73 13.28 17.64
C ALA A 181 -5.40 12.76 18.22
N ILE A 182 -4.98 11.55 17.85
CA ILE A 182 -3.72 10.95 18.29
C ILE A 182 -2.52 11.70 17.70
N LEU A 183 -2.54 11.99 16.39
CA LEU A 183 -1.41 12.60 15.71
C LEU A 183 -1.27 14.10 15.99
N SER A 184 -2.38 14.80 16.29
CA SER A 184 -2.36 16.21 16.68
C SER A 184 -1.94 16.44 18.13
N ASN A 185 -1.95 15.41 18.98
CA ASN A 185 -1.50 15.52 20.35
C ASN A 185 0.04 15.49 20.41
N ALA A 186 0.65 16.64 20.69
CA ALA A 186 2.10 16.79 20.80
C ALA A 186 2.75 15.92 21.91
N SER A 187 1.97 15.49 22.92
CA SER A 187 2.42 14.61 24.00
C SER A 187 2.27 13.13 23.68
N SER A 188 1.78 12.77 22.49
CA SER A 188 1.58 11.38 22.10
C SER A 188 2.89 10.59 22.12
N HIS A 189 2.84 9.42 22.76
CA HIS A 189 3.97 8.52 22.79
C HIS A 189 4.32 8.00 21.38
N ARG A 190 5.61 7.72 21.13
CA ARG A 190 6.11 7.31 19.81
C ARG A 190 5.41 6.08 19.23
N SER A 191 5.01 5.12 20.07
CA SER A 191 4.26 3.94 19.63
C SER A 191 2.87 4.30 19.09
N LEU A 192 2.20 5.30 19.68
CA LEU A 192 0.90 5.79 19.22
C LEU A 192 1.05 6.54 17.89
N ILE A 193 2.09 7.36 17.74
CA ILE A 193 2.39 8.04 16.47
C ILE A 193 2.62 7.00 15.35
N PHE A 194 3.39 5.93 15.63
CA PHE A 194 3.60 4.86 14.66
C PHE A 194 2.29 4.17 14.28
N SER A 195 1.47 3.76 15.25
CA SER A 195 0.20 3.07 14.98
C SER A 195 -0.82 4.00 14.31
N GLY A 196 -0.88 5.27 14.70
CA GLY A 196 -1.73 6.30 14.10
C GLY A 196 -1.35 6.58 12.64
N THR A 197 -0.06 6.76 12.34
CA THR A 197 0.38 6.97 10.94
C THR A 197 0.23 5.72 10.08
N TRP A 198 0.39 4.52 10.64
CA TRP A 198 0.11 3.29 9.90
C TRP A 198 -1.37 3.19 9.54
N THR A 199 -2.26 3.50 10.49
CA THR A 199 -3.71 3.55 10.30
C THR A 199 -4.09 4.62 9.28
N LEU A 200 -3.50 5.82 9.37
CA LEU A 200 -3.69 6.92 8.43
C LEU A 200 -3.41 6.50 6.98
N ALA A 201 -2.30 5.79 6.78
CA ALA A 201 -1.90 5.37 5.45
C ALA A 201 -2.81 4.27 4.88
N ASN A 202 -3.42 3.43 5.73
CA ASN A 202 -4.44 2.49 5.29
C ASN A 202 -5.77 3.20 4.98
N LEU A 203 -6.16 4.18 5.79
CA LEU A 203 -7.33 5.03 5.54
C LEU A 203 -7.21 5.75 4.20
N ALA A 204 -6.08 6.42 3.96
CA ALA A 204 -5.82 7.11 2.71
C ALA A 204 -5.84 6.17 1.50
N ASN A 205 -5.23 4.97 1.62
CA ASN A 205 -5.27 3.96 0.56
C ASN A 205 -6.69 3.46 0.29
N CYS A 206 -7.49 3.24 1.34
CA CYS A 206 -8.89 2.81 1.21
C CYS A 206 -9.71 3.85 0.43
N LEU A 207 -9.57 5.13 0.80
CA LEU A 207 -10.24 6.24 0.12
C LEU A 207 -9.77 6.41 -1.34
N ALA A 208 -8.50 6.15 -1.63
CA ALA A 208 -7.95 6.23 -2.99
C ALA A 208 -8.34 5.04 -3.90
N ALA A 209 -8.59 3.86 -3.31
CA ALA A 209 -9.02 2.68 -4.05
C ALA A 209 -10.52 2.74 -4.40
N ASP A 210 -11.29 3.50 -3.62
CA ASP A 210 -12.70 3.73 -3.88
C ASP A 210 -12.90 4.66 -5.09
N LYS A 211 -13.71 4.22 -6.06
CA LYS A 211 -13.99 4.97 -7.30
C LYS A 211 -15.12 5.99 -7.13
N GLY A 212 -15.19 6.64 -5.97
CA GLY A 212 -16.11 7.74 -5.69
C GLY A 212 -17.45 7.35 -5.04
N ASN A 213 -17.56 6.19 -4.40
CA ASN A 213 -18.76 5.82 -3.62
C ASN A 213 -18.60 6.17 -2.13
N ILE A 214 -17.49 5.77 -1.53
CA ILE A 214 -17.15 5.98 -0.11
C ILE A 214 -16.47 7.34 0.09
N TYR A 215 -15.65 7.79 -0.86
CA TYR A 215 -14.93 9.05 -0.73
C TYR A 215 -15.87 10.27 -0.67
N MET A 216 -17.01 10.21 -1.37
CA MET A 216 -17.99 11.30 -1.40
C MET A 216 -18.61 11.58 -0.02
N ASP A 217 -18.74 10.53 0.80
CA ASP A 217 -19.28 10.65 2.16
C ASP A 217 -18.20 10.99 3.20
N PHE A 218 -16.92 11.01 2.82
CA PHE A 218 -15.83 11.35 3.73
C PHE A 218 -15.66 12.88 3.85
N PRO A 219 -15.70 13.46 5.07
CA PRO A 219 -15.74 14.91 5.22
C PRO A 219 -14.49 15.62 4.65
N PRO A 220 -14.65 16.57 3.71
CA PRO A 220 -13.54 17.31 3.11
C PRO A 220 -12.60 17.95 4.14
N HIS A 221 -13.17 18.58 5.17
CA HIS A 221 -12.39 19.22 6.24
C HIS A 221 -11.50 18.24 7.02
N LEU A 222 -11.93 16.98 7.18
CA LEU A 222 -11.14 15.95 7.86
C LEU A 222 -9.97 15.51 6.97
N THR A 223 -10.20 15.30 5.67
CA THR A 223 -9.13 15.04 4.69
C THR A 223 -8.05 16.11 4.74
N ILE A 224 -8.43 17.38 4.79
CA ILE A 224 -7.52 18.52 4.86
C ILE A 224 -6.64 18.43 6.10
N ARG A 225 -7.25 18.27 7.28
CA ARG A 225 -6.53 18.16 8.56
C ARG A 225 -5.58 16.96 8.61
N LEU A 226 -5.98 15.84 7.99
CA LEU A 226 -5.17 14.63 7.89
C LEU A 226 -3.97 14.81 6.96
N ILE A 227 -4.11 15.55 5.86
CA ILE A 227 -3.01 15.92 4.96
C ILE A 227 -2.02 16.86 5.65
N GLU A 228 -2.50 17.86 6.38
CA GLU A 228 -1.65 18.80 7.12
C GLU A 228 -0.77 18.07 8.14
N ILE A 229 -1.35 17.18 8.95
CA ILE A 229 -0.58 16.44 9.95
C ILE A 229 0.38 15.42 9.32
N ALA A 230 -0.03 14.77 8.22
CA ALA A 230 0.86 13.90 7.45
C ALA A 230 2.04 14.68 6.85
N THR A 231 1.79 15.88 6.31
CA THR A 231 2.80 16.77 5.74
C THR A 231 3.82 17.19 6.80
N LEU A 232 3.33 17.60 7.98
CA LEU A 232 4.18 17.97 9.11
C LEU A 232 5.11 16.81 9.51
N LEU A 233 4.55 15.61 9.71
CA LEU A 233 5.29 14.43 10.17
C LEU A 233 6.21 13.84 9.09
N ALA A 234 5.87 13.99 7.80
CA ALA A 234 6.73 13.57 6.69
C ALA A 234 7.94 14.50 6.49
N LYS A 235 7.81 15.77 6.87
CA LYS A 235 8.88 16.78 6.82
C LYS A 235 9.86 16.69 8.00
N ASP A 236 9.42 16.18 9.15
CA ASP A 236 10.28 16.03 10.33
C ASP A 236 11.40 15.00 10.08
N LEU A 237 12.63 15.49 9.92
CA LEU A 237 13.80 14.64 9.71
C LEU A 237 14.17 13.78 10.92
N ASN A 238 13.71 14.14 12.12
CA ASN A 238 13.92 13.40 13.35
C ASN A 238 12.87 12.29 13.56
N ALA A 239 11.76 12.34 12.82
CA ALA A 239 10.75 11.30 12.87
C ALA A 239 11.33 9.95 12.40
N LYS A 240 10.89 8.88 13.06
CA LYS A 240 11.33 7.51 12.73
C LYS A 240 10.96 7.19 11.28
N MET A 241 11.79 6.38 10.62
CA MET A 241 11.64 6.06 9.19
C MET A 241 10.24 5.55 8.82
N ASN A 242 9.62 4.74 9.69
CA ASN A 242 8.30 4.17 9.41
C ASN A 242 7.19 5.21 9.51
N VAL A 243 7.30 6.18 10.44
CA VAL A 243 6.35 7.28 10.56
C VAL A 243 6.39 8.11 9.27
N ARG A 244 7.58 8.52 8.85
CA ARG A 244 7.78 9.29 7.60
C ARG A 244 7.28 8.53 6.37
N ALA A 245 7.64 7.25 6.25
CA ALA A 245 7.21 6.40 5.14
C ALA A 245 5.67 6.29 5.05
N ASN A 246 5.01 6.07 6.20
CA ASN A 246 3.55 6.01 6.26
C ASN A 246 2.90 7.35 5.88
N CYS A 247 3.42 8.48 6.41
CA CYS A 247 2.89 9.79 6.08
C CYS A 247 3.02 10.11 4.59
N VAL A 248 4.19 9.88 4.00
CA VAL A 248 4.40 10.10 2.55
C VAL A 248 3.44 9.25 1.71
N ARG A 249 3.25 7.96 2.06
CA ARG A 249 2.28 7.07 1.40
C ARG A 249 0.85 7.62 1.51
N SER A 250 0.47 8.11 2.69
CA SER A 250 -0.86 8.68 2.91
C SER A 250 -1.10 9.94 2.09
N LEU A 251 -0.10 10.82 1.95
CA LEU A 251 -0.20 12.04 1.14
C LEU A 251 -0.50 11.72 -0.32
N GLY A 252 0.25 10.79 -0.93
CA GLY A 252 -0.01 10.41 -2.32
C GLY A 252 -1.41 9.85 -2.54
N SER A 253 -1.91 9.06 -1.59
CA SER A 253 -3.23 8.41 -1.70
C SER A 253 -4.37 9.40 -1.48
N PHE A 254 -4.25 10.31 -0.50
CA PHE A 254 -5.24 11.39 -0.34
C PHE A 254 -5.30 12.28 -1.59
N LEU A 255 -4.15 12.68 -2.13
CA LEU A 255 -4.11 13.48 -3.35
C LEU A 255 -4.66 12.71 -4.55
N GLN A 256 -4.47 11.38 -4.63
CA GLN A 256 -5.11 10.56 -5.66
C GLN A 256 -6.65 10.59 -5.55
N SER A 257 -7.20 10.56 -4.32
CA SER A 257 -8.64 10.52 -4.09
C SER A 257 -9.38 11.85 -4.31
N MET A 258 -8.67 12.99 -4.30
CA MET A 258 -9.30 14.30 -4.46
C MET A 258 -9.97 14.45 -5.82
N ASN A 259 -11.22 14.88 -5.85
CA ASN A 259 -11.94 15.29 -7.05
C ASN A 259 -12.31 16.77 -6.97
N GLY A 260 -12.56 17.40 -8.12
CA GLY A 260 -12.89 18.82 -8.20
C GLY A 260 -14.23 19.20 -7.57
N ASP A 261 -15.12 18.23 -7.35
CA ASP A 261 -16.48 18.48 -6.85
C ASP A 261 -16.54 18.65 -5.31
N ASN A 262 -15.61 18.02 -4.57
CA ASN A 262 -15.64 18.03 -3.09
C ASN A 262 -14.83 19.16 -2.46
N PHE A 263 -14.10 19.92 -3.28
CA PHE A 263 -13.09 20.85 -2.80
C PHE A 263 -13.07 22.14 -3.63
N GLU A 264 -13.16 23.29 -2.96
CA GLU A 264 -12.77 24.57 -3.56
C GLU A 264 -11.25 24.57 -3.72
N LEU A 265 -10.79 24.02 -4.85
CA LEU A 265 -9.40 23.69 -5.11
C LEU A 265 -8.44 24.87 -4.92
N ASP A 266 -8.89 26.10 -5.20
CA ASP A 266 -8.10 27.31 -5.01
C ASP A 266 -7.71 27.56 -3.55
N ILE A 267 -8.59 27.23 -2.60
CA ILE A 267 -8.31 27.35 -1.16
C ILE A 267 -7.28 26.29 -0.72
N LEU A 268 -7.27 25.15 -1.39
CA LEU A 268 -6.47 23.97 -1.01
C LEU A 268 -5.12 23.91 -1.68
N LEU A 269 -4.89 24.79 -2.64
CA LEU A 269 -3.74 24.75 -3.51
C LEU A 269 -2.41 24.87 -2.74
N ASP A 270 -2.39 25.65 -1.66
CA ASP A 270 -1.23 25.77 -0.78
C ASP A 270 -0.96 24.48 0.01
N ILE A 271 -2.03 23.81 0.48
CA ILE A 271 -1.93 22.55 1.22
C ILE A 271 -1.43 21.44 0.28
N ILE A 272 -1.99 21.35 -0.92
CA ILE A 272 -1.58 20.42 -1.97
C ILE A 272 -0.13 20.68 -2.37
N THR A 273 0.23 21.93 -2.65
CA THR A 273 1.60 22.31 -3.06
C THR A 273 2.60 21.95 -1.97
N ASN A 274 2.29 22.20 -0.70
CA ASN A 274 3.15 21.82 0.43
C ASN A 274 3.30 20.30 0.56
N ALA A 275 2.21 19.54 0.41
CA ALA A 275 2.25 18.08 0.45
C ALA A 275 3.12 17.50 -0.68
N ILE A 276 2.96 18.00 -1.90
CA ILE A 276 3.74 17.58 -3.07
C ILE A 276 5.21 17.95 -2.89
N HIS A 277 5.52 19.15 -2.42
CA HIS A 277 6.89 19.55 -2.14
C HIS A 277 7.57 18.62 -1.11
N VAL A 278 6.85 18.18 -0.07
CA VAL A 278 7.37 17.21 0.89
C VAL A 278 7.60 15.82 0.27
N ILE A 279 6.75 15.39 -0.67
CA ILE A 279 6.95 14.16 -1.44
C ILE A 279 8.20 14.26 -2.31
N VAL A 280 8.32 15.32 -3.10
CA VAL A 280 9.49 15.63 -3.94
C VAL A 280 10.78 15.64 -3.10
N LEU A 281 10.77 16.31 -1.95
CA LEU A 281 11.91 16.38 -1.04
C LEU A 281 12.33 15.00 -0.54
N ASN A 282 11.37 14.15 -0.16
CA ASN A 282 11.64 12.80 0.32
C ASN A 282 12.09 11.85 -0.79
N ALA A 283 11.64 12.04 -2.04
CA ALA A 283 12.08 11.26 -3.20
C ALA A 283 13.53 11.61 -3.62
N SER A 284 13.80 12.91 -3.77
CA SER A 284 15.08 13.44 -4.27
C SER A 284 16.20 13.42 -3.22
N LYS A 285 15.96 14.00 -2.04
CA LYS A 285 16.98 14.25 -0.99
C LYS A 285 16.88 13.27 0.19
N GLY A 286 15.94 12.34 0.17
CA GLY A 286 15.77 11.35 1.22
C GLY A 286 16.99 10.44 1.36
N LYS A 287 17.51 10.25 2.58
CA LYS A 287 18.62 9.30 2.85
C LYS A 287 18.12 7.87 3.09
N ILE A 288 16.84 7.70 3.39
CA ILE A 288 16.27 6.42 3.81
C ILE A 288 15.53 5.79 2.63
N VAL A 289 16.07 4.69 2.10
CA VAL A 289 15.54 3.97 0.92
C VAL A 289 14.03 3.73 1.02
N LYS A 290 13.54 3.25 2.16
CA LYS A 290 12.09 2.99 2.37
C LYS A 290 11.23 4.25 2.21
N VAL A 291 11.72 5.41 2.68
CA VAL A 291 11.00 6.68 2.56
C VAL A 291 11.02 7.17 1.11
N ARG A 292 12.18 7.06 0.41
CA ARG A 292 12.27 7.39 -1.02
C ARG A 292 11.34 6.53 -1.87
N TRP A 293 11.29 5.22 -1.60
CA TRP A 293 10.41 4.29 -2.28
C TRP A 293 8.94 4.69 -2.11
N ASN A 294 8.51 5.02 -0.88
CA ASN A 294 7.14 5.50 -0.62
C ASN A 294 6.88 6.86 -1.28
N ALA A 295 7.88 7.73 -1.39
CA ALA A 295 7.76 9.02 -2.07
C ALA A 295 7.57 8.87 -3.58
N CYS A 296 8.29 7.93 -4.21
CA CYS A 296 8.04 7.59 -5.61
C CYS A 296 6.64 7.00 -5.77
N TYR A 297 6.25 6.02 -4.95
CA TYR A 297 4.87 5.49 -4.96
C TYR A 297 3.81 6.59 -4.84
N ALA A 298 4.01 7.55 -3.93
CA ALA A 298 3.12 8.68 -3.75
C ALA A 298 3.06 9.58 -4.99
N ALA A 299 4.19 9.82 -5.66
CA ALA A 299 4.23 10.52 -6.94
C ALA A 299 3.39 9.80 -8.00
N GLY A 300 3.50 8.47 -8.11
CA GLY A 300 2.65 7.66 -8.99
C GLY A 300 1.15 7.76 -8.67
N CYS A 301 0.78 7.84 -7.39
CA CYS A 301 -0.62 8.05 -6.98
C CYS A 301 -1.13 9.41 -7.44
N ILE A 302 -0.33 10.47 -7.25
CA ILE A 302 -0.67 11.79 -7.77
C ILE A 302 -0.82 11.71 -9.29
N LEU A 303 0.10 11.03 -10.01
CA LEU A 303 0.12 10.82 -11.48
C LEU A 303 -1.14 10.20 -12.08
N LYS A 304 -1.99 9.58 -11.25
CA LYS A 304 -3.30 9.05 -11.68
C LYS A 304 -4.44 10.06 -11.58
N ASN A 305 -4.24 11.20 -10.91
CA ASN A 305 -5.27 12.22 -10.72
C ASN A 305 -5.18 13.32 -11.79
N GLU A 306 -5.89 13.13 -12.90
CA GLU A 306 -5.90 14.09 -14.02
C GLU A 306 -6.36 15.50 -13.60
N ILE A 307 -7.34 15.59 -12.70
CA ILE A 307 -7.90 16.86 -12.23
C ILE A 307 -6.82 17.69 -11.56
N LEU A 308 -6.02 17.09 -10.67
CA LEU A 308 -4.95 17.82 -9.97
C LEU A 308 -3.85 18.29 -10.93
N PHE A 309 -3.53 17.57 -12.00
CA PHE A 309 -2.41 17.97 -12.88
C PHE A 309 -2.64 19.24 -13.68
N GLU A 310 -3.89 19.55 -14.00
CA GLU A 310 -4.23 20.75 -14.76
C GLU A 310 -4.16 22.02 -13.89
N THR A 311 -3.96 21.88 -12.58
CA THR A 311 -4.15 22.96 -11.60
C THR A 311 -2.95 23.88 -11.46
N ARG A 312 -1.72 23.34 -11.38
CA ARG A 312 -0.48 24.12 -11.45
C ARG A 312 0.65 23.39 -12.17
N GLU A 313 1.25 24.09 -13.12
CA GLU A 313 2.43 23.61 -13.84
C GLU A 313 3.66 23.46 -12.93
N SER A 314 3.89 24.37 -11.97
CA SER A 314 5.14 24.40 -11.20
C SER A 314 5.46 23.08 -10.47
N TRP A 315 4.53 22.58 -9.65
CA TRP A 315 4.76 21.34 -8.91
C TRP A 315 4.64 20.09 -9.81
N ARG A 316 3.84 20.15 -10.88
CA ARG A 316 3.74 19.04 -11.87
C ARG A 316 5.11 18.78 -12.49
N LEU A 317 5.77 19.85 -12.95
CA LEU A 317 7.11 19.75 -13.54
C LEU A 317 8.14 19.31 -12.51
N GLU A 318 8.11 19.87 -11.29
CA GLU A 318 9.02 19.50 -10.20
C GLU A 318 8.93 18.00 -9.86
N LEU A 319 7.72 17.44 -9.83
CA LEU A 319 7.47 16.03 -9.56
C LEU A 319 8.08 15.13 -10.65
N ILE A 320 7.83 15.44 -11.93
CA ILE A 320 8.34 14.67 -13.06
C ILE A 320 9.87 14.77 -13.15
N GLN A 321 10.41 15.98 -13.02
CA GLN A 321 11.85 16.25 -13.03
C GLN A 321 12.58 15.52 -11.88
N THR A 322 11.88 15.25 -10.78
CA THR A 322 12.43 14.47 -9.67
C THR A 322 12.50 12.98 -9.98
N LEU A 323 11.51 12.43 -10.68
CA LEU A 323 11.44 10.99 -10.98
C LEU A 323 12.50 10.55 -12.00
N ILE A 324 12.74 11.35 -13.03
CA ILE A 324 13.66 11.04 -14.13
C ILE A 324 15.07 10.60 -13.63
N PRO A 325 15.83 11.42 -12.88
CA PRO A 325 17.15 11.01 -12.42
C PRO A 325 17.11 9.85 -11.42
N ILE A 326 15.98 9.62 -10.72
CA ILE A 326 15.84 8.46 -9.82
C ILE A 326 15.80 7.16 -10.63
N ILE A 327 15.15 7.15 -11.79
CA ILE A 327 15.06 5.96 -12.66
C ILE A 327 16.44 5.57 -13.17
N ASP A 328 17.27 6.54 -13.51
CA ASP A 328 18.59 6.30 -14.10
C ASP A 328 19.68 6.10 -13.05
N GLU A 329 19.79 6.98 -12.07
CA GLU A 329 20.99 7.12 -11.23
C GLU A 329 20.83 6.53 -9.82
N CYS A 330 19.62 6.21 -9.37
CA CYS A 330 19.43 5.74 -8.00
C CYS A 330 20.09 4.37 -7.79
N PRO A 331 20.97 4.17 -6.79
CA PRO A 331 21.65 2.89 -6.61
C PRO A 331 20.70 1.77 -6.17
N ASN A 332 19.50 2.08 -5.67
CA ASN A 332 18.58 1.08 -5.16
C ASN A 332 17.51 0.70 -6.19
N PHE A 333 17.53 -0.56 -6.65
CA PHE A 333 16.59 -1.06 -7.66
C PHE A 333 15.12 -0.90 -7.27
N LYS A 334 14.73 -1.08 -6.00
CA LYS A 334 13.32 -0.90 -5.58
C LYS A 334 12.85 0.53 -5.78
N VAL A 335 13.70 1.52 -5.46
CA VAL A 335 13.37 2.94 -5.65
C VAL A 335 13.25 3.26 -7.13
N ARG A 336 14.16 2.72 -7.97
CA ARG A 336 14.08 2.86 -9.44
C ARG A 336 12.77 2.26 -9.99
N ILE A 337 12.40 1.05 -9.56
CA ILE A 337 11.13 0.39 -9.93
C ILE A 337 9.95 1.30 -9.58
N ALA A 338 9.91 1.84 -8.37
CA ALA A 338 8.82 2.72 -7.94
C ALA A 338 8.76 4.01 -8.77
N ALA A 339 9.90 4.60 -9.12
CA ALA A 339 9.95 5.80 -9.95
C ALA A 339 9.50 5.52 -11.40
N ALA A 340 9.96 4.42 -12.01
CA ALA A 340 9.53 4.01 -13.34
C ALA A 340 8.02 3.73 -13.38
N ASN A 341 7.52 2.95 -12.41
CA ASN A 341 6.07 2.69 -12.26
C ASN A 341 5.24 3.95 -12.00
N SER A 342 5.85 5.00 -11.46
CA SER A 342 5.16 6.29 -11.29
C SER A 342 4.93 6.96 -12.64
N LEU A 343 5.94 6.97 -13.52
CA LEU A 343 5.78 7.52 -14.88
C LEU A 343 4.79 6.73 -15.73
N SER A 344 4.66 5.41 -15.52
CA SER A 344 3.64 4.60 -16.21
C SER A 344 2.20 4.91 -15.77
N CYS A 345 2.01 5.78 -14.77
CA CYS A 345 0.67 6.22 -14.36
C CYS A 345 0.16 7.42 -15.18
N VAL A 346 1.01 8.06 -15.98
CA VAL A 346 0.62 9.20 -16.82
C VAL A 346 -0.24 8.71 -17.99
N THR A 347 -1.38 9.36 -18.23
CA THR A 347 -2.32 8.98 -19.30
C THR A 347 -2.24 9.86 -20.55
N LYS A 348 -1.60 11.03 -20.45
CA LYS A 348 -1.55 12.05 -21.51
C LYS A 348 -0.13 12.60 -21.68
N ARG A 349 0.31 12.76 -22.93
CA ARG A 349 1.62 13.34 -23.28
C ARG A 349 1.80 14.76 -22.76
N GLU A 350 0.72 15.55 -22.73
CA GLU A 350 0.66 16.94 -22.28
C GLU A 350 1.12 17.11 -20.83
N THR A 351 1.05 16.03 -20.03
CA THR A 351 1.56 15.99 -18.65
C THR A 351 3.04 16.31 -18.55
N PHE A 352 3.81 16.15 -19.64
CA PHE A 352 5.23 16.50 -19.72
C PHE A 352 5.50 17.87 -20.33
N LYS A 353 4.46 18.58 -20.81
CA LYS A 353 4.62 19.88 -21.47
C LYS A 353 5.29 20.88 -20.53
N SER A 354 6.41 21.44 -20.99
CA SER A 354 7.19 22.48 -20.32
C SER A 354 7.73 23.44 -21.40
N GLU A 355 7.74 24.74 -21.10
CA GLU A 355 8.21 25.76 -22.05
C GLU A 355 9.71 25.70 -22.34
N THR A 356 10.50 25.18 -21.42
CA THR A 356 11.98 25.27 -21.48
C THR A 356 12.67 23.94 -21.73
N THR A 357 11.96 22.81 -21.56
CA THR A 357 12.57 21.49 -21.55
C THR A 357 11.65 20.44 -22.18
N ASP A 358 12.19 19.62 -23.08
CA ASP A 358 11.50 18.41 -23.57
C ASP A 358 11.55 17.30 -22.51
N LEU A 359 10.70 17.42 -21.48
CA LEU A 359 10.66 16.44 -20.38
C LEU A 359 10.16 15.07 -20.82
N TYR A 360 9.34 15.03 -21.87
CA TYR A 360 8.82 13.79 -22.42
C TYR A 360 9.95 12.94 -22.98
N PHE A 361 10.77 13.53 -23.86
CA PHE A 361 11.93 12.84 -24.38
C PHE A 361 12.95 12.52 -23.28
N LYS A 362 13.20 13.43 -22.33
CA LYS A 362 14.09 13.13 -21.18
C LYS A 362 13.63 11.91 -20.37
N ALA A 363 12.33 11.72 -20.18
CA ALA A 363 11.79 10.54 -19.51
C ALA A 363 12.06 9.26 -20.31
N LEU A 364 11.81 9.29 -21.63
CA LEU A 364 12.09 8.16 -22.53
C LEU A 364 13.59 7.82 -22.56
N SER A 365 14.47 8.82 -22.73
CA SER A 365 15.92 8.65 -22.71
C SER A 365 16.42 8.10 -21.37
N SER A 366 15.87 8.57 -20.25
CA SER A 366 16.22 8.07 -18.92
C SER A 366 15.84 6.61 -18.70
N LEU A 367 14.68 6.17 -19.22
CA LEU A 367 14.30 4.75 -19.21
C LEU A 367 15.26 3.90 -20.05
N MET A 368 15.67 4.38 -21.21
CA MET A 368 16.64 3.68 -22.06
C MET A 368 18.04 3.61 -21.41
N ASN A 369 18.53 4.71 -20.85
CA ASN A 369 19.80 4.75 -20.11
C ASN A 369 19.78 3.87 -18.86
N ALA A 370 18.61 3.72 -18.23
CA ALA A 370 18.47 2.89 -17.04
C ALA A 370 18.86 1.42 -17.28
N PHE A 371 18.73 0.90 -18.50
CA PHE A 371 19.25 -0.42 -18.84
C PHE A 371 20.78 -0.48 -18.72
N VAL A 372 21.47 0.53 -19.25
CA VAL A 372 22.93 0.64 -19.20
C VAL A 372 23.41 0.80 -17.76
N THR A 373 22.83 1.74 -17.01
CA THR A 373 23.26 2.00 -15.63
C THR A 373 22.95 0.81 -14.72
N SER A 374 21.84 0.09 -14.92
CA SER A 374 21.56 -1.14 -14.16
C SER A 374 22.55 -2.27 -14.45
N ALA A 375 23.08 -2.36 -15.67
CA ALA A 375 24.10 -3.34 -16.03
C ALA A 375 25.47 -3.04 -15.39
N SER A 376 25.76 -1.75 -15.13
CA SER A 376 27.03 -1.31 -14.52
C SER A 376 27.13 -1.55 -13.01
N ILE A 377 26.01 -1.82 -12.34
CA ILE A 377 25.98 -2.13 -10.90
C ILE A 377 26.44 -3.57 -10.70
N LEU A 378 27.41 -3.76 -9.79
CA LEU A 378 27.97 -5.08 -9.45
C LEU A 378 26.84 -6.03 -9.01
N GLU A 379 26.86 -7.24 -9.56
CA GLU A 379 25.83 -8.23 -9.30
C GLU A 379 26.00 -8.86 -7.91
N ASP A 380 25.12 -8.50 -6.99
CA ASP A 380 24.83 -9.27 -5.79
C ASP A 380 23.76 -10.33 -6.14
N PRO A 381 23.99 -11.63 -5.87
CA PRO A 381 22.98 -12.67 -6.05
C PRO A 381 21.63 -12.33 -5.40
N GLU A 382 21.62 -11.64 -4.26
CA GLU A 382 20.39 -11.22 -3.56
C GLU A 382 19.63 -10.12 -4.32
N GLU A 383 20.31 -9.31 -5.13
CA GLU A 383 19.73 -8.22 -5.91
C GLU A 383 19.34 -8.60 -7.34
N SER A 384 19.77 -9.77 -7.82
CA SER A 384 19.49 -10.27 -9.18
C SER A 384 18.01 -10.25 -9.53
N LYS A 385 17.14 -10.65 -8.59
CA LYS A 385 15.69 -10.59 -8.75
C LYS A 385 15.19 -9.15 -8.90
N HIS A 386 15.69 -8.22 -8.09
CA HIS A 386 15.28 -6.82 -8.16
C HIS A 386 15.78 -6.12 -9.44
N LYS A 387 16.94 -6.53 -9.96
CA LYS A 387 17.42 -6.09 -11.27
C LYS A 387 16.49 -6.58 -12.38
N ALA A 388 16.05 -7.84 -12.34
CA ALA A 388 15.08 -8.37 -13.31
C ALA A 388 13.72 -7.65 -13.21
N ASP A 389 13.18 -7.46 -11.99
CA ASP A 389 11.95 -6.71 -11.75
C ASP A 389 12.05 -5.26 -12.27
N LEU A 390 13.23 -4.64 -12.16
CA LEU A 390 13.48 -3.32 -12.71
C LEU A 390 13.47 -3.33 -14.23
N THR A 391 14.16 -4.26 -14.87
CA THR A 391 14.13 -4.40 -16.33
C THR A 391 12.71 -4.54 -16.85
N ASP A 392 11.92 -5.42 -16.21
CA ASP A 392 10.51 -5.61 -16.58
C ASP A 392 9.73 -4.30 -16.45
N GLN A 393 9.88 -3.59 -15.33
CA GLN A 393 9.17 -2.32 -15.12
C GLN A 393 9.60 -1.22 -16.10
N ILE A 394 10.89 -1.10 -16.43
CA ILE A 394 11.39 -0.11 -17.40
C ILE A 394 10.79 -0.41 -18.78
N VAL A 395 10.81 -1.66 -19.23
CA VAL A 395 10.24 -2.05 -20.53
C VAL A 395 8.76 -1.70 -20.61
N LEU A 396 7.98 -2.03 -19.56
CA LEU A 396 6.56 -1.70 -19.52
C LEU A 396 6.30 -0.20 -19.54
N THR A 397 7.08 0.55 -18.77
CA THR A 397 6.96 2.01 -18.70
C THR A 397 7.34 2.65 -20.04
N LEU A 398 8.40 2.15 -20.69
CA LEU A 398 8.84 2.64 -22.00
C LEU A 398 7.79 2.37 -23.08
N CYS A 399 7.24 1.15 -23.14
CA CYS A 399 6.14 0.82 -24.06
C CYS A 399 4.95 1.74 -23.84
N HIS A 400 4.52 1.89 -22.58
CA HIS A 400 3.43 2.76 -22.20
C HIS A 400 3.65 4.20 -22.65
N LEU A 401 4.81 4.79 -22.32
CA LEU A 401 5.08 6.16 -22.76
C LEU A 401 5.08 6.26 -24.28
N VAL A 402 5.69 5.33 -25.03
CA VAL A 402 5.65 5.38 -26.51
C VAL A 402 4.21 5.41 -27.06
N THR A 403 3.24 4.74 -26.43
CA THR A 403 1.82 4.81 -26.85
C THR A 403 1.19 6.20 -26.73
N LEU A 404 1.76 7.09 -25.92
CA LEU A 404 1.31 8.47 -25.76
C LEU A 404 1.94 9.43 -26.78
N GLY A 405 3.01 9.01 -27.45
CA GLY A 405 3.82 9.84 -28.33
C GLY A 405 3.26 9.94 -29.75
N ASP A 406 3.74 10.93 -30.50
CA ASP A 406 3.45 11.06 -31.92
C ASP A 406 4.60 10.52 -32.80
N ALA A 407 4.48 10.73 -34.12
CA ALA A 407 5.50 10.33 -35.09
C ALA A 407 6.87 10.98 -34.85
N SER A 408 6.90 12.23 -34.38
CA SER A 408 8.15 12.93 -34.07
C SER A 408 8.80 12.35 -32.82
N ASP A 409 8.03 11.96 -31.83
CA ASP A 409 8.57 11.31 -30.63
C ASP A 409 9.11 9.93 -30.95
N LEU A 410 8.38 9.13 -31.75
CA LEU A 410 8.83 7.81 -32.18
C LEU A 410 10.14 7.87 -32.96
N HIS A 411 10.34 8.90 -33.79
CA HIS A 411 11.62 9.13 -34.47
C HIS A 411 12.77 9.30 -33.46
N LYS A 412 12.61 10.22 -32.49
CA LYS A 412 13.62 10.45 -31.46
C LYS A 412 13.89 9.19 -30.61
N VAL A 413 12.85 8.39 -30.34
CA VAL A 413 13.00 7.11 -29.63
C VAL A 413 13.85 6.13 -30.43
N ASN A 414 13.62 6.02 -31.74
CA ASN A 414 14.45 5.16 -32.59
C ASN A 414 15.91 5.63 -32.66
N GLU A 415 16.15 6.95 -32.77
CA GLU A 415 17.49 7.52 -32.74
C GLU A 415 18.21 7.18 -31.43
N ALA A 416 17.57 7.39 -30.28
CA ALA A 416 18.16 7.07 -28.99
C ALA A 416 18.31 5.55 -28.76
N ALA A 417 17.41 4.73 -29.31
CA ALA A 417 17.48 3.27 -29.21
C ALA A 417 18.70 2.69 -29.94
N LEU A 418 19.21 3.35 -31.00
CA LEU A 418 20.44 2.94 -31.69
C LEU A 418 21.64 2.91 -30.73
N GLU A 419 21.75 3.89 -29.83
CA GLU A 419 22.88 4.02 -28.90
C GLU A 419 22.92 2.93 -27.84
N VAL A 420 21.76 2.32 -27.54
CA VAL A 420 21.61 1.31 -26.46
C VAL A 420 21.01 -0.01 -26.95
N ASN A 421 21.06 -0.28 -28.26
CA ASN A 421 20.34 -1.37 -28.91
C ASN A 421 20.57 -2.75 -28.27
N ASP A 422 21.82 -3.09 -27.94
CA ASP A 422 22.15 -4.40 -27.35
C ASP A 422 21.46 -4.61 -26.00
N TYR A 423 21.47 -3.58 -25.15
CA TYR A 423 20.82 -3.61 -23.85
C TYR A 423 19.29 -3.67 -24.00
N LEU A 424 18.75 -2.86 -24.91
CA LEU A 424 17.32 -2.76 -25.16
C LEU A 424 16.76 -4.07 -25.72
N SER A 425 17.39 -4.65 -26.75
CA SER A 425 17.00 -5.92 -27.35
C SER A 425 17.01 -7.07 -26.34
N SER A 426 18.05 -7.14 -25.50
CA SER A 426 18.15 -8.13 -24.43
C SER A 426 17.07 -7.95 -23.35
N ALA A 427 16.81 -6.69 -22.95
CA ALA A 427 15.77 -6.35 -21.99
C ALA A 427 14.37 -6.75 -22.48
N PHE A 428 14.02 -6.43 -23.73
CA PHE A 428 12.72 -6.78 -24.32
C PHE A 428 12.54 -8.30 -24.48
N THR A 429 13.59 -9.01 -24.92
CA THR A 429 13.57 -10.47 -25.05
C THR A 429 13.36 -11.14 -23.69
N SER A 430 14.10 -10.72 -22.68
CA SER A 430 13.97 -11.31 -21.34
C SER A 430 12.65 -10.95 -20.65
N THR A 431 12.13 -9.74 -20.85
CA THR A 431 10.86 -9.29 -20.27
C THR A 431 9.68 -10.02 -20.90
N SER A 432 9.62 -10.09 -22.24
CA SER A 432 8.52 -10.76 -22.96
C SER A 432 8.40 -12.24 -22.60
N ALA A 433 9.51 -12.91 -22.30
CA ALA A 433 9.51 -14.30 -21.85
C ALA A 433 9.04 -14.51 -20.39
N ARG A 434 9.15 -13.48 -19.53
CA ARG A 434 8.85 -13.58 -18.09
C ARG A 434 7.49 -13.00 -17.71
N ILE A 435 7.01 -12.02 -18.47
CA ILE A 435 5.89 -11.21 -18.05
C ILE A 435 4.57 -12.00 -18.03
N SER A 436 3.69 -11.66 -17.09
CA SER A 436 2.39 -12.31 -16.98
C SER A 436 1.46 -11.92 -18.14
N PRO A 437 0.50 -12.78 -18.52
CA PRO A 437 -0.44 -12.49 -19.61
C PRO A 437 -1.19 -11.18 -19.45
N GLU A 438 -1.56 -10.80 -18.22
CA GLU A 438 -2.34 -9.59 -17.94
C GLU A 438 -1.56 -8.31 -18.24
N LYS A 439 -0.24 -8.34 -18.09
CA LYS A 439 0.64 -7.20 -18.39
C LYS A 439 1.14 -7.21 -19.83
N PHE A 440 0.90 -8.27 -20.59
CA PHE A 440 1.34 -8.37 -21.99
C PHE A 440 0.55 -7.42 -22.91
N SER A 441 -0.63 -6.94 -22.49
CA SER A 441 -1.47 -6.04 -23.31
C SER A 441 -0.72 -4.80 -23.80
N ILE A 442 0.17 -4.23 -22.97
CA ILE A 442 0.91 -3.02 -23.34
C ILE A 442 1.88 -3.24 -24.52
N PHE A 443 2.38 -4.46 -24.69
CA PHE A 443 3.19 -4.81 -25.86
C PHE A 443 2.37 -4.82 -27.15
N LEU A 444 1.10 -5.25 -27.07
CA LEU A 444 0.17 -5.19 -28.18
C LEU A 444 -0.23 -3.74 -28.49
N ASP A 445 -0.48 -2.95 -27.45
CA ASP A 445 -0.86 -1.53 -27.57
C ASP A 445 0.25 -0.74 -28.26
N VAL A 446 1.51 -0.89 -27.83
CA VAL A 446 2.65 -0.19 -28.45
C VAL A 446 2.91 -0.65 -29.88
N LYS A 447 2.77 -1.95 -30.17
CA LYS A 447 2.89 -2.47 -31.55
C LYS A 447 1.84 -1.84 -32.46
N LYS A 448 0.58 -1.86 -32.03
CA LYS A 448 -0.54 -1.27 -32.77
C LYS A 448 -0.31 0.23 -33.01
N HIS A 449 0.10 0.96 -31.98
CA HIS A 449 0.39 2.39 -32.07
C HIS A 449 1.49 2.71 -33.08
N ILE A 450 2.60 1.96 -33.05
CA ILE A 450 3.70 2.10 -34.00
C ILE A 450 3.23 1.81 -35.43
N ASP A 451 2.42 0.78 -35.65
CA ASP A 451 1.87 0.44 -36.96
C ASP A 451 0.92 1.53 -37.49
N GLU A 452 0.10 2.13 -36.63
CA GLU A 452 -0.75 3.28 -36.96
C GLU A 452 0.06 4.51 -37.38
N ILE A 453 1.10 4.88 -36.61
CA ILE A 453 2.04 5.96 -36.96
C ILE A 453 2.72 5.68 -38.30
N ASN A 454 3.24 4.46 -38.49
CA ASN A 454 3.92 4.05 -39.71
C ASN A 454 2.99 4.08 -40.94
N ASN A 455 1.73 3.67 -40.79
CA ASN A 455 0.77 3.68 -41.89
C ASN A 455 0.30 5.09 -42.26
N SER A 456 0.15 5.98 -41.28
CA SER A 456 -0.21 7.39 -41.53
C SER A 456 0.90 8.17 -42.24
N THR A 457 2.17 7.80 -42.04
CA THR A 457 3.34 8.48 -42.63
C THR A 457 3.75 7.95 -44.01
N LYS A 458 3.27 6.77 -44.44
CA LYS A 458 3.56 6.18 -45.78
C LYS A 458 3.17 7.08 -46.96
N GLY A 459 2.25 8.04 -46.78
CA GLY A 459 1.86 9.02 -47.80
C GLY A 459 2.79 10.24 -47.95
N ASN A 460 3.68 10.49 -46.98
CA ASN A 460 4.61 11.62 -46.94
C ASN A 460 6.05 11.09 -46.90
N LYS A 461 6.60 10.68 -48.05
CA LYS A 461 8.03 10.29 -48.15
C LYS A 461 8.93 11.51 -48.04
N GLY A 462 9.16 11.97 -46.81
CA GLY A 462 10.30 12.83 -46.46
C GLY A 462 11.61 12.02 -46.40
N PRO A 463 12.77 12.69 -46.25
CA PRO A 463 14.11 12.11 -46.43
C PRO A 463 14.56 11.05 -45.39
N TYR A 464 13.70 10.66 -44.45
CA TYR A 464 14.02 9.78 -43.31
C TYR A 464 13.44 8.36 -43.45
N SER A 465 13.46 7.79 -44.66
CA SER A 465 12.77 6.54 -44.99
C SER A 465 13.64 5.28 -44.98
N TYR A 466 14.74 5.24 -44.23
CA TYR A 466 15.59 4.04 -44.16
C TYR A 466 15.09 3.07 -43.07
N GLU A 467 15.03 1.78 -43.40
CA GLU A 467 14.60 0.73 -42.46
C GLU A 467 15.58 0.54 -41.28
N GLU A 468 16.84 0.94 -41.46
CA GLU A 468 17.90 0.88 -40.44
C GLU A 468 17.66 1.86 -39.27
N ASP A 469 16.90 2.94 -39.50
CA ASP A 469 16.58 3.97 -38.47
C ASP A 469 15.34 3.62 -37.63
N ARG A 470 14.85 2.37 -37.69
CA ARG A 470 13.62 1.91 -37.02
C ARG A 470 13.87 0.84 -35.96
N VAL A 471 14.95 0.99 -35.19
CA VAL A 471 15.41 -0.02 -34.22
C VAL A 471 14.35 -0.40 -33.18
N PHE A 472 13.67 0.58 -32.59
CA PHE A 472 12.65 0.30 -31.57
C PHE A 472 11.47 -0.48 -32.17
N ASP A 473 11.02 -0.10 -33.37
CA ASP A 473 9.97 -0.81 -34.12
C ASP A 473 10.36 -2.27 -34.40
N GLN A 474 11.61 -2.51 -34.84
CA GLN A 474 12.12 -3.87 -35.06
C GLN A 474 12.15 -4.70 -33.77
N ILE A 475 12.56 -4.10 -32.64
CA ILE A 475 12.56 -4.76 -31.33
C ILE A 475 11.13 -5.17 -30.93
N ILE A 476 10.15 -4.27 -31.09
CA ILE A 476 8.74 -4.58 -30.80
C ILE A 476 8.24 -5.71 -31.69
N LYS A 477 8.45 -5.64 -33.01
CA LYS A 477 8.02 -6.69 -33.95
C LYS A 477 8.62 -8.06 -33.67
N THR A 478 9.87 -8.10 -33.23
CA THR A 478 10.57 -9.35 -32.91
C THR A 478 10.01 -10.03 -31.65
N ASN A 479 9.60 -9.23 -30.66
CA ASN A 479 9.19 -9.72 -29.34
C ASN A 479 7.67 -9.90 -29.19
N VAL A 480 6.88 -9.32 -30.08
CA VAL A 480 5.41 -9.34 -30.02
C VAL A 480 4.88 -10.12 -31.23
N ARG A 481 4.73 -11.44 -31.04
CA ARG A 481 4.13 -12.34 -32.04
C ARG A 481 2.62 -12.10 -32.12
N ASP A 482 2.08 -12.22 -33.33
CA ASP A 482 0.64 -12.09 -33.62
C ASP A 482 -0.20 -13.21 -33.03
#